data_AF-A0A9X0R1E5-F1
#
_entry.id   AF-A0A9X0R1E5-F1
#
_cell.length_a   1.000
_cell.length_b   1.000
_cell.length_c   1.000
_cell.angle_alpha   90.00
_cell.angle_beta   90.00
_cell.angle_gamma   90.00
#
_symmetry.space_group_name_H-M   'P 1'
#
loop_
_entity.id
_entity.type
_entity.pdbx_description
1 polymer ?
#
loop_
_entity_poly.entity_id
_entity_poly.type
_entity_poly.pdbx_seq_one_letter_code
_entity_poly.pdbx_strand_id
1 'polypeptide(L)'
;MLSAWTLARRAAALRQWGPRRVLVFPRPDGARTEIAIADPDAGCWAEAIDRATGLDSLPGLALCLRLLALIELLTRARALAGFFDVTAEGIDLHPSLLAAAATVPLNAAARFDESRVTRLLSRTLADGGARHRIA
;
A
#
# COMPACT_ATOMS: atom_id res chain seq x y z
N MET A 1 4.92 6.12 2.09
CA MET A 1 4.86 4.71 1.67
C MET A 1 5.94 3.85 2.30
N LEU A 2 7.25 4.16 2.17
CA LEU A 2 8.31 3.35 2.79
C LEU A 2 8.14 3.20 4.32
N SER A 3 7.91 4.30 5.03
CA SER A 3 7.63 4.26 6.47
C SER A 3 6.40 3.41 6.82
N ALA A 4 5.31 3.58 6.05
CA ALA A 4 4.07 2.82 6.22
C ALA A 4 4.28 1.31 6.02
N TRP A 5 5.03 0.92 4.98
CA TRP A 5 5.41 -0.48 4.74
C TRP A 5 6.21 -1.06 5.90
N THR A 6 7.24 -0.35 6.35
CA THR A 6 8.08 -0.78 7.47
C THR A 6 7.28 -0.94 8.76
N LEU A 7 6.38 0.00 9.05
CA LEU A 7 5.50 -0.05 10.22
C LEU A 7 4.55 -1.25 10.17
N ALA A 8 3.87 -1.45 9.04
CA ALA A 8 2.95 -2.55 8.83
C ALA A 8 3.65 -3.91 8.97
N ARG A 9 4.83 -4.08 8.35
CA ARG A 9 5.62 -5.31 8.46
C ARG A 9 6.06 -5.58 9.89
N ARG A 10 6.52 -4.54 10.61
CA ARG A 10 6.90 -4.67 12.02
C ARG A 10 5.71 -5.07 12.90
N ALA A 11 4.55 -4.47 12.70
CA ALA A 11 3.35 -4.79 13.46
C ALA A 11 2.90 -6.24 13.23
N ALA A 12 2.94 -6.71 11.97
CA ALA A 12 2.60 -8.09 11.62
C ALA A 12 3.57 -9.09 12.26
N ALA A 13 4.88 -8.83 12.20
CA ALA A 13 5.90 -9.64 12.87
C ALA A 13 5.68 -9.71 14.39
N LEU A 14 5.22 -8.62 15.00
CA LEU A 14 4.88 -8.53 16.43
C LEU A 14 3.44 -9.00 16.75
N ARG A 15 2.67 -9.48 15.76
CA ARG A 15 1.28 -9.93 15.91
C ARG A 15 0.38 -8.88 16.59
N GLN A 16 0.52 -7.61 16.18
CA GLN A 16 -0.25 -6.49 16.73
C GLN A 16 -1.56 -6.29 15.97
N TRP A 17 -2.51 -7.23 16.12
CA TRP A 17 -3.73 -7.28 15.31
C TRP A 17 -4.67 -6.07 15.47
N GLY A 18 -4.68 -5.42 16.64
CA GLY A 18 -5.57 -4.30 16.92
C GLY A 18 -7.06 -4.69 16.97
N PRO A 19 -7.97 -3.73 17.23
CA PRO A 19 -9.40 -3.95 17.17
C PRO A 19 -9.89 -4.03 15.71
N ARG A 20 -11.04 -4.68 15.49
CA ARG A 20 -11.71 -4.69 14.19
C ARG A 20 -11.99 -3.26 13.74
N ARG A 21 -11.54 -2.90 12.53
CA ARG A 21 -11.73 -1.57 11.95
C ARG A 21 -12.85 -1.57 10.92
N VAL A 22 -13.66 -0.51 10.92
CA VAL A 22 -14.75 -0.28 9.96
C VAL A 22 -14.65 1.16 9.45
N LEU A 23 -14.62 1.32 8.13
CA LEU A 23 -14.78 2.60 7.47
C LEU A 23 -16.27 2.86 7.26
N VAL A 24 -16.74 4.02 7.71
CA VAL A 24 -18.15 4.40 7.62
C VAL A 24 -18.27 5.60 6.70
N PHE A 25 -19.02 5.44 5.61
CA PHE A 25 -19.30 6.49 4.64
C PHE A 25 -20.76 6.92 4.78
N PRO A 26 -21.03 8.16 5.20
CA PRO A 26 -22.39 8.66 5.25
C PRO A 26 -22.95 8.81 3.83
N ARG A 27 -24.20 8.41 3.63
CA ARG A 27 -24.92 8.60 2.37
C ARG A 27 -25.87 9.81 2.46
N PRO A 28 -26.17 10.48 1.33
CA PRO A 28 -27.07 11.64 1.33
C PRO A 28 -28.50 11.34 1.82
N ASP A 29 -28.95 10.08 1.73
CA ASP A 29 -30.25 9.58 2.18
C ASP A 29 -30.28 9.25 3.69
N GLY A 30 -29.21 9.55 4.43
CA GLY A 30 -29.07 9.25 5.85
C GLY A 30 -28.65 7.80 6.16
N ALA A 31 -28.55 6.94 5.14
CA ALA A 31 -27.99 5.61 5.30
C ALA A 31 -26.45 5.66 5.47
N ARG A 32 -25.85 4.53 5.84
CA ARG A 32 -24.41 4.39 6.00
C ARG A 32 -23.91 3.23 5.14
N THR A 33 -22.81 3.44 4.43
CA THR A 33 -22.05 2.36 3.82
C THR A 33 -20.91 2.01 4.76
N GLU A 34 -20.83 0.75 5.17
CA GLU A 34 -19.78 0.25 6.06
C GLU A 34 -18.86 -0.70 5.30
N ILE A 35 -17.55 -0.49 5.42
CA ILE A 35 -16.53 -1.37 4.87
C ILE A 35 -15.65 -1.83 6.02
N ALA A 36 -15.70 -3.12 6.34
CA ALA A 36 -14.87 -3.70 7.38
C ALA A 36 -13.52 -4.15 6.83
N ILE A 37 -12.45 -3.88 7.58
CA ILE A 37 -11.16 -4.55 7.37
C ILE A 37 -11.29 -5.92 8.06
N ALA A 38 -11.68 -6.93 7.28
CA ALA A 38 -11.99 -8.27 7.78
C ALA A 38 -10.76 -9.18 7.81
N ASP A 39 -9.78 -8.93 6.95
CA ASP A 39 -8.53 -9.68 6.91
C ASP A 39 -7.67 -9.35 8.15
N PRO A 40 -7.27 -10.35 8.95
CA PRO A 40 -6.51 -10.12 10.17
C PRO A 40 -5.17 -9.39 9.93
N ASP A 41 -4.44 -9.72 8.87
CA ASP A 41 -3.16 -9.07 8.54
C ASP A 41 -3.37 -7.61 8.14
N ALA A 42 -4.41 -7.34 7.33
CA ALA A 42 -4.83 -5.98 7.01
C ALA A 42 -5.26 -5.18 8.25
N GLY A 43 -5.90 -5.84 9.24
CA GLY A 43 -6.25 -5.25 10.53
C GLY A 43 -5.02 -4.80 11.31
N CYS A 44 -4.01 -5.67 11.37
CA CYS A 44 -2.72 -5.38 12.00
C CYS A 44 -2.02 -4.17 11.35
N TRP A 45 -2.04 -4.09 10.01
CA TRP A 45 -1.45 -2.96 9.30
C TRP A 45 -2.23 -1.68 9.52
N ALA A 46 -3.56 -1.74 9.48
CA ALA A 46 -4.42 -0.59 9.75
C ALA A 46 -4.18 -0.02 11.15
N GLU A 47 -4.05 -0.87 12.16
CA GLU A 47 -3.70 -0.47 13.54
C GLU A 47 -2.35 0.26 13.60
N ALA A 48 -1.33 -0.29 12.92
CA ALA A 48 0.01 0.30 12.89
C ALA A 48 0.01 1.70 12.23
N ILE A 49 -0.73 1.85 11.13
CA ILE A 49 -0.87 3.13 10.43
C ILE A 49 -1.69 4.12 11.26
N ASP A 50 -2.74 3.67 11.93
CA ASP A 50 -3.56 4.52 12.79
C ASP A 50 -2.74 5.13 13.93
N ARG A 51 -1.97 4.31 14.65
CA ARG A 51 -1.09 4.79 15.73
C ARG A 51 -0.04 5.79 15.26
N ALA A 52 0.43 5.63 14.02
CA ALA A 52 1.50 6.47 13.49
C ALA A 52 0.99 7.75 12.81
N THR A 53 -0.18 7.71 12.17
CA THR A 53 -0.63 8.77 11.26
C THR A 53 -2.11 9.16 11.39
N GLY A 54 -2.91 8.41 12.16
CA GLY A 54 -4.35 8.64 12.34
C GLY A 54 -5.19 8.30 11.10
N LEU A 55 -6.05 7.30 11.20
CA LEU A 55 -7.02 6.93 10.15
C LEU A 55 -8.26 7.83 10.13
N ASP A 56 -8.41 8.68 11.14
CA ASP A 56 -9.41 9.77 11.16
C ASP A 56 -9.04 10.92 10.20
N SER A 57 -7.80 10.96 9.73
CA SER A 57 -7.31 11.92 8.74
C SER A 57 -7.41 11.38 7.30
N LEU A 58 -7.76 12.23 6.34
CA LEU A 58 -7.72 11.86 4.91
C LEU A 58 -6.33 11.36 4.47
N PRO A 59 -5.20 11.98 4.86
CA PRO A 59 -3.87 11.47 4.52
C PRO A 59 -3.58 10.09 5.08
N GLY A 60 -3.91 9.83 6.35
CA GLY A 60 -3.69 8.52 6.99
C GLY A 60 -4.57 7.42 6.40
N LEU A 61 -5.86 7.72 6.16
CA LEU A 61 -6.76 6.82 5.45
C LEU A 61 -6.26 6.51 4.03
N ALA A 62 -5.85 7.52 3.27
CA ALA A 62 -5.31 7.34 1.93
C ALA A 62 -4.01 6.52 1.93
N LEU A 63 -3.16 6.67 2.96
CA LEU A 63 -1.95 5.89 3.13
C LEU A 63 -2.26 4.41 3.41
N CYS A 64 -3.22 4.14 4.30
CA CYS A 64 -3.68 2.78 4.61
C CYS A 64 -4.27 2.08 3.37
N LEU A 65 -5.18 2.76 2.65
CA LEU A 65 -5.79 2.21 1.44
C LEU A 65 -4.75 1.93 0.35
N ARG A 66 -3.76 2.80 0.17
CA ARG A 66 -2.65 2.57 -0.77
C ARG A 66 -1.81 1.36 -0.40
N LEU A 67 -1.55 1.15 0.89
CA LEU A 67 -0.83 -0.01 1.37
C LEU A 67 -1.58 -1.32 1.05
N LEU A 68 -2.88 -1.36 1.35
CA LEU A 68 -3.72 -2.53 1.05
C LEU A 68 -3.84 -2.78 -0.45
N ALA A 69 -4.02 -1.73 -1.24
CA ALA A 69 -4.06 -1.80 -2.70
C ALA A 69 -2.72 -2.28 -3.30
N LEU A 70 -1.59 -1.94 -2.67
CA LEU A 70 -0.28 -2.42 -3.12
C LEU A 70 -0.18 -3.92 -2.95
N ILE A 71 -0.61 -4.47 -1.82
CA ILE A 71 -0.59 -5.92 -1.60
C ILE A 71 -1.54 -6.64 -2.55
N GLU A 72 -2.73 -6.10 -2.77
CA GLU A 72 -3.63 -6.60 -3.83
C GLU A 72 -2.97 -6.60 -5.21
N LEU A 73 -2.22 -5.56 -5.56
CA LEU A 73 -1.53 -5.50 -6.85
C LEU A 73 -0.46 -6.62 -6.95
N LEU A 74 0.30 -6.85 -5.87
CA LEU A 74 1.36 -7.86 -5.84
C LEU A 74 0.84 -9.29 -6.00
N THR A 75 -0.41 -9.58 -5.59
CA THR A 75 -0.98 -10.93 -5.74
C THR A 75 -1.37 -11.29 -7.18
N ARG A 76 -1.52 -10.29 -8.07
CA ARG A 76 -1.95 -10.53 -9.47
C ARG A 76 -1.00 -10.02 -10.55
N ALA A 77 -0.17 -9.01 -10.25
CA ALA A 77 0.67 -8.35 -11.25
C ALA A 77 1.99 -9.10 -11.46
N ARG A 78 1.98 -10.12 -12.32
CA ARG A 78 3.18 -10.91 -12.66
C ARG A 78 4.34 -10.04 -13.19
N ALA A 79 4.02 -8.92 -13.85
CA ALA A 79 5.01 -7.98 -14.36
C ALA A 79 5.85 -7.31 -13.25
N LEU A 80 5.39 -7.34 -12.00
CA LEU A 80 6.10 -6.74 -10.87
C LEU A 80 7.00 -7.73 -10.11
N ALA A 81 7.10 -8.98 -10.54
CA ALA A 81 7.87 -10.02 -9.84
C ALA A 81 9.33 -9.63 -9.60
N GLY A 82 9.95 -8.81 -10.45
CA GLY A 82 11.33 -8.32 -10.24
C GLY A 82 11.46 -7.14 -9.27
N PHE A 83 10.37 -6.67 -8.66
CA PHE A 83 10.36 -5.54 -7.73
C PHE A 83 10.03 -5.94 -6.29
N PHE A 84 9.92 -7.23 -6.01
CA PHE A 84 9.78 -7.75 -4.66
C PHE A 84 10.36 -9.15 -4.55
N ASP A 85 10.86 -9.47 -3.38
CA ASP A 85 11.29 -10.81 -3.02
C ASP A 85 10.42 -11.34 -1.88
N VAL A 86 10.12 -12.64 -1.91
CA VAL A 86 9.44 -13.34 -0.82
C VAL A 86 10.49 -14.15 -0.07
N THR A 87 10.74 -13.76 1.17
CA THR A 87 11.72 -14.38 2.09
C THR A 87 11.00 -15.08 3.24
N ALA A 88 11.75 -15.80 4.09
CA ALA A 88 11.18 -16.42 5.28
C ALA A 88 10.67 -15.38 6.29
N GLU A 89 11.22 -14.17 6.26
CA GLU A 89 10.89 -13.04 7.12
C GLU A 89 9.73 -12.19 6.57
N GLY A 90 9.24 -12.50 5.36
CA GLY A 90 8.10 -11.84 4.72
C GLY A 90 8.40 -11.36 3.32
N ILE A 91 7.82 -10.22 2.94
CA ILE A 91 8.04 -9.62 1.62
C ILE A 91 9.04 -8.47 1.76
N ASP A 92 10.00 -8.41 0.85
CA ASP A 92 10.88 -7.25 0.64
C ASP A 92 10.47 -6.54 -0.64
N LEU A 93 10.23 -5.23 -0.55
CA LEU A 93 9.76 -4.41 -1.66
C LEU A 93 10.85 -3.48 -2.14
N HIS A 94 11.06 -3.42 -3.46
CA HIS A 94 11.99 -2.49 -4.06
C HIS A 94 11.55 -1.03 -3.78
N PRO A 95 12.45 -0.11 -3.39
CA PRO A 95 12.08 1.28 -3.06
C PRO A 95 11.33 2.02 -4.17
N SER A 96 11.65 1.74 -5.44
CA SER A 96 10.94 2.33 -6.59
C SER A 96 9.47 1.92 -6.65
N LEU A 97 9.11 0.71 -6.23
CA LEU A 97 7.72 0.26 -6.15
C LEU A 97 6.95 1.07 -5.10
N LEU A 98 7.57 1.30 -3.94
CA LEU A 98 6.99 2.12 -2.88
C LEU A 98 6.85 3.60 -3.30
N ALA A 99 7.82 4.12 -4.05
CA ALA A 99 7.75 5.47 -4.62
C ALA A 99 6.63 5.60 -5.68
N ALA A 100 6.48 4.59 -6.54
CA ALA A 100 5.37 4.53 -7.51
C ALA A 100 4.01 4.49 -6.80
N ALA A 101 3.85 3.60 -5.81
CA ALA A 101 2.61 3.49 -5.04
C ALA A 101 2.25 4.77 -4.26
N ALA A 102 3.24 5.59 -3.90
CA ALA A 102 3.02 6.87 -3.24
C ALA A 102 2.38 7.93 -4.15
N THR A 103 2.57 7.80 -5.47
CA THR A 103 2.24 8.86 -6.45
C THR A 103 1.11 8.47 -7.39
N VAL A 104 0.99 7.19 -7.74
CA VAL A 104 -0.08 6.70 -8.60
C VAL A 104 -1.43 6.83 -7.87
N PRO A 105 -2.47 7.37 -8.51
CA PRO A 105 -3.81 7.41 -7.93
C PRO A 105 -4.44 6.02 -7.94
N LEU A 106 -5.20 5.72 -6.89
CA LEU A 106 -6.12 4.57 -6.88
C LEU A 106 -7.31 4.86 -7.79
N ASN A 107 -7.86 3.82 -8.41
CA ASN A 107 -9.11 3.93 -9.16
C ASN A 107 -10.33 3.95 -8.21
N ALA A 108 -11.54 4.09 -8.77
CA ALA A 108 -12.78 4.12 -8.00
C ALA A 108 -13.06 2.83 -7.20
N ALA A 109 -12.42 1.71 -7.57
CA ALA A 109 -12.48 0.45 -6.83
C ALA A 109 -11.36 0.32 -5.77
N ALA A 110 -10.67 1.42 -5.45
CA ALA A 110 -9.52 1.48 -4.53
C ALA A 110 -8.35 0.56 -4.93
N ARG A 111 -8.12 0.34 -6.23
CA ARG A 111 -7.02 -0.49 -6.75
C ARG A 111 -6.02 0.32 -7.55
N PHE A 112 -4.78 -0.16 -7.59
CA PHE A 112 -3.80 0.34 -8.54
C PHE A 112 -4.03 -0.24 -9.95
N ASP A 113 -3.89 0.62 -10.95
CA ASP A 113 -3.79 0.21 -12.35
C ASP A 113 -2.37 -0.31 -12.61
N GLU A 114 -2.28 -1.62 -12.86
CA GLU A 114 -1.01 -2.31 -13.12
C GLU A 114 -0.23 -1.67 -14.26
N SER A 115 -0.90 -1.31 -15.35
CA SER A 115 -0.26 -0.73 -16.52
C SER A 115 0.37 0.63 -16.23
N ARG A 116 -0.27 1.43 -15.35
CA ARG A 116 0.26 2.73 -14.92
C ARG A 116 1.46 2.56 -14.00
N VAL A 117 1.38 1.64 -13.04
CA VAL A 117 2.50 1.36 -12.12
C VAL A 117 3.71 0.84 -12.89
N THR A 118 3.53 -0.17 -13.76
CA THR A 118 4.63 -0.72 -14.56
C THR A 118 5.26 0.34 -15.46
N ARG A 119 4.44 1.17 -16.14
CA ARG A 119 4.96 2.26 -17.00
C ARG A 119 5.79 3.27 -16.21
N LEU A 120 5.36 3.63 -15.00
CA LEU A 120 6.10 4.54 -14.14
C LEU A 120 7.44 3.93 -13.72
N LEU A 121 7.43 2.66 -13.30
CA LEU A 121 8.64 1.94 -12.91
C LEU A 121 9.65 1.81 -14.06
N SER A 122 9.20 1.47 -15.27
CA SER A 122 10.06 1.40 -16.45
C SER A 122 10.73 2.74 -16.75
N ARG A 123 9.99 3.86 -16.61
CA ARG A 123 10.56 5.22 -16.80
C ARG A 123 11.59 5.54 -15.73
N THR A 124 11.27 5.32 -14.46
CA THR A 124 12.19 5.61 -13.36
C THR A 124 13.48 4.80 -13.44
N LEU A 125 13.41 3.53 -13.85
CA LEU A 125 14.60 2.70 -14.07
C LEU A 125 15.43 3.19 -15.28
N ALA A 126 14.78 3.58 -16.38
CA ALA A 126 15.47 4.16 -17.53
C ALA A 126 16.18 5.48 -17.15
N ASP A 127 15.53 6.34 -16.37
CA ASP A 127 16.08 7.61 -15.90
C ASP A 127 17.20 7.41 -14.87
N GLY A 128 17.10 6.38 -14.02
CA GLY A 128 18.15 5.98 -13.07
C GLY A 128 19.40 5.43 -13.75
N GLY A 129 19.23 4.67 -14.84
CA GLY A 129 20.32 4.20 -15.69
C GLY A 129 21.00 5.33 -16.49
N ALA A 130 20.24 6.36 -16.88
CA ALA A 130 20.79 7.55 -17.53
C ALA A 130 21.62 8.42 -16.56
N ARG A 131 21.23 8.49 -15.28
CA ARG A 131 21.95 9.24 -14.23
C ARG A 131 23.25 8.57 -13.74
N HIS A 132 23.49 7.31 -14.09
CA HIS A 132 24.70 6.56 -13.71
C HIS A 132 25.76 6.46 -14.82
N ARG A 133 25.55 7.14 -15.96
CA ARG A 133 26.59 7.37 -16.97
C ARG A 133 27.11 8.79 -16.83
N ILE A 134 28.05 8.98 -15.91
CA ILE A 134 28.96 10.13 -15.96
C ILE A 134 30.36 9.52 -16.13
N ALA A 135 31.02 9.98 -17.19
CA ALA A 135 32.41 9.72 -17.53
C ALA A 135 33.39 10.17 -16.42
#